data_AF-A0A091IZR5-F1
#
_entry.id   AF-A0A091IZR5-F1
#
_cell.length_a   1.000
_cell.length_b   1.000
_cell.length_c   1.000
_cell.angle_alpha   90.00
_cell.angle_beta   90.00
_cell.angle_gamma   90.00
#
_symmetry.space_group_name_H-M   'P 1'
#
loop_
_entity.id
_entity.type
_entity.pdbx_description
1 polymer ?
#
loop_
_entity_poly.entity_id
_entity_poly.type
_entity_poly.pdbx_seq_one_letter_code
_entity_poly.pdbx_strand_id
1 'polypeptide(L)' 'AERGNKIVQVLDTDGKTYAVIFASRVKDGRTLHMLRLYS' A
#
# COMPACT_ATOMS: atom_id res chain seq x y z
N ALA A 1 -11.84 -8.52 13.96
CA ALA A 1 -10.97 -9.14 12.94
C ALA A 1 -11.05 -8.32 11.65
N GLU A 2 -10.33 -7.18 11.60
CA GLU A 2 -10.41 -6.20 10.51
C GLU A 2 -9.14 -6.25 9.63
N ARG A 3 -8.62 -7.46 9.37
CA ARG A 3 -7.52 -7.67 8.43
C ARG A 3 -8.11 -7.85 7.02
N GLY A 4 -8.92 -6.88 6.58
CA GLY A 4 -9.48 -6.90 5.22
C GLY A 4 -8.33 -7.00 4.21
N ASN A 5 -8.43 -7.96 3.27
CA ASN A 5 -7.40 -8.31 2.30
C ASN A 5 -6.69 -7.06 1.75
N LYS A 6 -5.48 -6.81 2.29
CA LYS A 6 -4.65 -5.66 1.98
C LYS A 6 -3.36 -6.20 1.34
N ILE A 7 -3.14 -5.87 0.08
CA ILE A 7 -1.90 -6.11 -0.64
C ILE A 7 -1.05 -4.85 -0.50
N VAL A 8 0.24 -5.04 -0.22
CA VAL A 8 1.24 -3.98 -0.13
C VAL A 8 2.43 -4.38 -0.98
N GLN A 9 2.84 -3.51 -1.89
CA GLN A 9 3.99 -3.70 -2.77
C GLN A 9 4.88 -2.47 -2.67
N VAL A 10 6.18 -2.69 -2.47
CA VAL A 10 7.18 -1.62 -2.57
C VAL A 10 7.48 -1.43 -4.06
N LEU A 11 7.31 -0.20 -4.55
CA LEU A 11 7.62 0.16 -5.93
C LEU A 11 9.05 0.68 -6.06
N ASP A 12 9.48 1.53 -5.11
CA ASP A 12 10.83 2.08 -5.09
C ASP A 12 11.25 2.47 -3.65
N THR A 13 12.53 2.43 -3.36
CA THR A 13 13.12 2.88 -2.10
C THR A 13 14.64 2.97 -2.21
N ASP A 14 15.26 3.95 -1.54
CA ASP A 14 16.70 4.00 -1.33
C ASP A 14 17.16 3.20 -0.09
N GLY A 15 16.22 2.56 0.61
CA GLY A 15 16.45 1.82 1.85
C GLY A 15 16.81 2.69 3.06
N LYS A 16 16.72 4.02 2.97
CA LYS A 16 17.17 4.95 4.02
C LYS A 16 16.23 6.10 4.27
N THR A 17 15.93 6.88 3.23
CA THR A 17 15.27 8.18 3.33
C THR A 17 13.91 8.20 2.67
N TYR A 18 13.58 7.26 1.79
CA TYR A 18 12.24 7.21 1.21
C TYR A 18 11.78 5.81 0.81
N ALA A 19 10.46 5.64 0.71
CA ALA A 19 9.83 4.50 0.07
C ALA A 19 8.52 4.88 -0.62
N VAL A 20 8.34 4.40 -1.85
CA VAL A 20 7.09 4.48 -2.60
C VAL A 20 6.39 3.13 -2.50
N ILE A 21 5.19 3.13 -1.92
CA ILE A 21 4.40 1.92 -1.68
C ILE A 21 3.08 2.00 -2.44
N PHE A 22 2.78 0.94 -3.18
CA PHE A 22 1.43 0.67 -3.68
C PHE A 22 0.67 -0.18 -2.67
N ALA A 23 -0.53 0.24 -2.32
CA ALA A 23 -1.44 -0.53 -1.48
C ALA A 23 -2.79 -0.74 -2.19
N SER A 24 -3.29 -1.96 -2.13
CA SER A 24 -4.62 -2.34 -2.60
C SER A 24 -5.40 -2.96 -1.44
N ARG A 25 -6.64 -2.51 -1.21
CA ARG A 25 -7.53 -3.11 -0.21
C ARG A 25 -8.91 -3.32 -0.81
N VAL A 26 -9.51 -4.48 -0.55
CA VAL A 26 -10.93 -4.70 -0.81
C VAL A 26 -11.74 -4.21 0.39
N LYS A 27 -12.70 -3.31 0.15
CA LYS A 27 -13.65 -2.81 1.13
C LYS A 27 -15.04 -2.73 0.49
N ASP A 28 -16.03 -3.35 1.12
CA ASP A 28 -17.42 -3.36 0.66
C ASP A 28 -17.60 -3.83 -0.80
N GLY A 29 -16.85 -4.87 -1.18
CA GLY A 29 -16.86 -5.43 -2.54
C GLY A 29 -16.13 -4.59 -3.59
N ARG A 30 -15.56 -3.43 -3.22
CA ARG A 30 -14.79 -2.55 -4.11
C ARG A 30 -13.31 -2.63 -3.79
N THR A 31 -12.48 -2.63 -4.83
CA THR A 31 -11.03 -2.54 -4.68
C THR A 31 -10.60 -1.08 -4.67
N LEU A 32 -9.92 -0.67 -3.60
CA LEU A 32 -9.34 0.66 -3.45
C LEU A 32 -7.83 0.58 -3.67
N HIS A 33 -7.30 1.49 -4.47
CA HIS A 33 -5.87 1.62 -4.74
C HIS A 33 -5.33 2.89 -4.09
N MET A 34 -4.13 2.81 -3.53
CA MET A 34 -3.44 3.92 -2.91
C MET A 34 -1.97 3.89 -3.28
N LEU A 35 -1.43 5.07 -3.61
CA LEU A 35 0.01 5.31 -3.66
C LEU A 35 0.40 6.08 -2.39
N ARG A 36 1.46 5.65 -1.72
CA ARG A 36 2.00 6.33 -0.53
C ARG A 36 3.48 6.57 -0.67
N LEU A 37 3.90 7.80 -0.39
CA LEU A 37 5.31 8.16 -0.21
C LEU A 37 5.59 8.24 1.28
N TYR A 38 6.64 7.53 1.71
CA TYR A 38 7.25 7.66 3.02
C TYR A 38 8.59 8.38 2.84
N SER A 39 8.88 9.33 3.72
CA SER A 39 10.10 10.14 3.77
C SER A 39 10.56 10.33 5.20
#